data_AF-A0A2H0WNH1-F1
#
_entry.id   AF-A0A2H0WNH1-F1
#
_cell.length_a   1.000
_cell.length_b   1.000
_cell.length_c   1.000
_cell.angle_alpha   90.00
_cell.angle_beta   90.00
_cell.angle_gamma   90.00
#
_symmetry.space_group_name_H-M   'P 1'
#
loop_
_entity.id
_entity.type
_entity.pdbx_description
1 polymer ?
#
loop_
_entity_poly.entity_id
_entity_poly.type
_entity_poly.pdbx_seq_one_letter_code
_entity_poly.pdbx_strand_id
1 'polypeptide(L)'
;MSSLKFWVVLAVGFSLFLMGISLWAEKKNPGKSTIEIKQTLIDLGKVRVSETKEADFFLKNTGPKPLRLTNISSSCGCVTAKIMKADGWESAEFGMHAQSRSTIEILPNETATVRAVYRPSVMPVRGPVEREIYLSTSDPGQKRLTFKIKAQVYD
;
A
#
# COMPACT_ATOMS: atom_id res chain seq x y z
N MET A 1 -49.00 -3.03 53.87
CA MET A 1 -48.00 -1.96 54.04
C MET A 1 -46.68 -2.45 53.43
N SER A 2 -46.07 -1.68 52.52
CA SER A 2 -44.63 -1.66 52.13
C SER A 2 -43.86 -2.99 51.98
N SER A 3 -43.13 -3.31 50.91
CA SER A 3 -42.51 -2.51 49.86
C SER A 3 -42.07 -3.47 48.75
N LEU A 4 -42.70 -3.39 47.58
CA LEU A 4 -42.30 -4.17 46.40
C LEU A 4 -41.94 -3.17 45.30
N LYS A 5 -40.78 -2.52 45.40
CA LYS A 5 -40.25 -1.65 44.35
C LYS A 5 -38.73 -1.70 44.36
N PHE A 6 -38.15 -1.73 43.15
CA PHE A 6 -36.73 -1.66 42.83
C PHE A 6 -36.01 -2.94 43.24
N TRP A 7 -35.78 -3.90 42.35
CA TRP A 7 -34.48 -4.08 41.67
C TRP A 7 -34.63 -4.82 40.31
N VAL A 8 -35.77 -4.64 39.61
CA VAL A 8 -36.01 -5.22 38.27
C VAL A 8 -35.34 -4.44 37.12
N VAL A 9 -34.65 -3.32 37.42
CA VAL A 9 -34.16 -2.41 36.37
C VAL A 9 -32.78 -2.80 35.78
N LEU A 10 -32.04 -3.76 36.37
CA LEU A 10 -30.67 -4.06 35.91
C LEU A 10 -30.54 -5.16 34.84
N ALA A 11 -31.58 -5.95 34.58
CA ALA A 11 -31.50 -7.05 33.60
C ALA A 11 -31.90 -6.65 32.16
N VAL A 12 -32.59 -5.51 31.97
CA VAL A 12 -33.09 -5.09 30.65
C VAL A 12 -32.13 -4.12 29.94
N GLY A 13 -31.23 -3.46 30.67
CA GLY A 13 -30.24 -2.52 30.10
C GLY A 13 -29.00 -3.19 29.48
N PHE A 14 -28.66 -4.41 29.89
CA PHE A 14 -27.46 -5.10 29.40
C PHE A 14 -27.71 -5.94 28.13
N SER A 15 -28.98 -6.24 27.83
CA SER A 15 -29.35 -7.00 26.63
C SER A 15 -29.37 -6.16 25.35
N LEU A 16 -29.32 -4.82 25.44
CA LEU A 16 -29.36 -3.91 24.29
C LEU A 16 -27.99 -3.37 23.86
N PHE A 17 -26.91 -3.71 24.58
CA PHE A 17 -25.55 -3.29 24.18
C PHE A 17 -24.80 -4.33 23.34
N LEU A 18 -25.27 -5.58 23.29
CA LEU A 18 -24.66 -6.65 22.48
C LEU A 18 -25.28 -6.82 21.08
N MET A 19 -26.20 -5.94 20.69
CA MET A 19 -26.87 -5.98 19.38
C MET A 19 -26.42 -4.85 18.44
N GLY A 20 -25.35 -4.12 18.79
CA GLY A 20 -24.79 -3.01 18.00
C GLY A 20 -23.56 -3.38 17.13
N ILE A 21 -23.15 -4.65 17.10
CA ILE A 21 -21.96 -5.10 16.34
C ILE A 21 -22.31 -5.55 14.91
N SER A 22 -23.59 -5.50 14.51
CA SER A 22 -23.93 -5.69 13.10
C SER A 22 -23.60 -4.42 12.32
N LEU A 23 -22.73 -4.57 11.32
CA LEU A 23 -22.41 -3.62 10.23
C LEU A 23 -21.11 -2.81 10.36
N TRP A 24 -19.97 -3.49 10.55
CA TRP A 24 -18.84 -3.21 9.65
C TRP A 24 -18.82 -4.29 8.56
N ALA A 25 -19.90 -4.34 7.79
CA ALA A 25 -19.85 -4.97 6.48
C ALA A 25 -18.93 -4.09 5.64
N GLU A 26 -17.71 -4.56 5.41
CA GLU A 26 -16.78 -3.94 4.48
C GLU A 26 -17.54 -3.67 3.18
N LYS A 27 -17.65 -2.39 2.82
CA LYS A 27 -18.46 -1.92 1.70
C LYS A 27 -17.80 -2.44 0.41
N LYS A 28 -18.07 -3.70 0.05
CA LYS A 28 -17.65 -4.30 -1.22
C LYS A 28 -18.43 -3.59 -2.31
N ASN A 29 -17.92 -2.45 -2.75
CA ASN A 29 -18.52 -1.59 -3.77
C ASN A 29 -18.57 -2.38 -5.09
N PRO A 30 -19.71 -2.98 -5.48
CA PRO A 30 -19.76 -3.83 -6.64
C PRO A 30 -19.60 -2.93 -7.88
N GLY A 31 -18.53 -3.13 -8.64
CA GLY A 31 -18.32 -2.45 -9.93
C GLY A 31 -17.21 -1.40 -10.01
N LYS A 32 -16.30 -1.30 -9.03
CA LYS A 32 -15.14 -0.39 -9.07
C LYS A 32 -13.82 -1.16 -8.96
N SER A 33 -12.74 -0.67 -9.60
CA SER A 33 -11.40 -1.25 -9.41
C SER A 33 -11.03 -1.16 -7.94
N THR A 34 -10.52 -2.26 -7.38
CA THR A 34 -10.18 -2.37 -5.96
C THR A 34 -8.78 -2.96 -5.85
N ILE A 35 -7.88 -2.30 -5.11
CA ILE A 35 -6.52 -2.76 -4.91
C ILE A 35 -6.34 -3.37 -3.53
N GLU A 36 -5.70 -4.52 -3.50
CA GLU A 36 -5.22 -5.17 -2.28
C GLU A 36 -3.69 -5.11 -2.23
N ILE A 37 -3.14 -4.74 -1.08
CA ILE A 37 -1.70 -4.52 -0.86
C ILE A 37 -1.28 -5.25 0.40
N LYS A 38 -0.25 -6.08 0.32
CA LYS A 38 0.24 -6.84 1.49
C LYS A 38 0.94 -5.96 2.52
N GLN A 39 1.78 -5.05 2.06
CA GLN A 39 2.59 -4.17 2.89
C GLN A 39 2.98 -2.90 2.13
N THR A 40 3.25 -1.83 2.86
CA THR A 40 3.68 -0.54 2.29
C THR A 40 5.02 -0.07 2.84
N LEU A 41 5.65 -0.84 3.73
CA LEU A 41 6.97 -0.55 4.31
C LEU A 41 7.84 -1.81 4.27
N ILE A 42 9.06 -1.68 3.77
CA ILE A 42 10.10 -2.73 3.83
C ILE A 42 11.37 -2.14 4.45
N ASP A 43 11.96 -2.85 5.40
CA ASP A 43 13.29 -2.54 5.93
C ASP A 43 14.34 -3.35 5.17
N LEU A 44 15.24 -2.66 4.48
CA LEU A 44 16.37 -3.24 3.74
C LEU A 44 17.54 -3.61 4.66
N GLY A 45 17.47 -3.25 5.94
CA GLY A 45 18.51 -3.46 6.93
C GLY A 45 19.74 -2.61 6.63
N LYS A 46 20.91 -3.21 6.78
CA LYS A 46 22.18 -2.54 6.51
C LYS A 46 22.50 -2.60 5.01
N VAL A 47 22.80 -1.45 4.41
CA VAL A 47 23.09 -1.33 2.97
C VAL A 47 24.41 -0.58 2.79
N ARG A 48 25.36 -1.16 2.04
CA ARG A 48 26.58 -0.43 1.70
C ARG A 48 26.29 0.65 0.67
N VAL A 49 27.05 1.74 0.68
CA VAL A 49 26.91 2.81 -0.33
C VAL A 49 27.10 2.26 -1.76
N SER A 50 27.94 1.24 -1.92
CA SER A 50 28.22 0.57 -3.20
C SER A 50 27.17 -0.46 -3.63
N GLU A 51 26.26 -0.86 -2.74
CA GLU A 51 25.25 -1.88 -3.02
C GLU A 51 24.03 -1.30 -3.73
N THR A 52 23.37 -2.12 -4.54
CA THR A 52 21.97 -1.89 -4.96
C THR A 52 21.10 -2.88 -4.22
N LYS A 53 19.97 -2.42 -3.67
CA LYS A 53 18.97 -3.28 -3.03
C LYS A 53 17.62 -3.13 -3.72
N GLU A 54 16.89 -4.22 -3.78
CA GLU A 54 15.54 -4.26 -4.32
C GLU A 54 14.53 -4.61 -3.21
N ALA A 55 13.32 -4.06 -3.30
CA ALA A 55 12.21 -4.34 -2.40
C ALA A 55 10.90 -4.47 -3.19
N ASP A 56 10.20 -5.58 -2.99
CA ASP A 56 8.99 -5.92 -3.74
C ASP A 56 7.72 -5.70 -2.93
N PHE A 57 6.84 -4.84 -3.46
CA PHE A 57 5.50 -4.62 -2.93
C PHE A 57 4.47 -5.29 -3.84
N PHE A 58 3.74 -6.24 -3.27
CA PHE A 58 2.75 -7.02 -4.01
C PHE A 58 1.39 -6.32 -4.03
N LEU A 59 0.87 -6.17 -5.24
CA LEU A 59 -0.43 -5.61 -5.56
C LEU A 59 -1.32 -6.69 -6.18
N LYS A 60 -2.61 -6.66 -5.85
CA LYS A 60 -3.63 -7.46 -6.53
C LYS A 60 -4.84 -6.61 -6.85
N ASN A 61 -5.34 -6.72 -8.07
CA ASN A 61 -6.64 -6.14 -8.41
C ASN A 61 -7.75 -7.13 -8.01
N THR A 62 -8.48 -6.83 -6.95
CA THR A 62 -9.61 -7.63 -6.46
C THR A 62 -10.96 -7.11 -6.97
N GLY A 63 -10.94 -5.99 -7.71
CA GLY A 63 -12.12 -5.39 -8.31
C GLY A 63 -12.48 -5.98 -9.68
N PRO A 64 -13.73 -5.80 -10.13
CA PRO A 64 -14.21 -6.31 -11.42
C PRO A 64 -13.81 -5.43 -12.63
N LYS A 65 -13.02 -4.37 -12.44
CA LYS A 65 -12.57 -3.46 -13.52
C LYS A 65 -11.03 -3.36 -13.53
N PRO A 66 -10.42 -3.10 -14.70
CA PRO A 66 -8.98 -2.81 -14.77
C PRO A 66 -8.60 -1.70 -13.79
N LEU A 67 -7.57 -1.96 -13.00
CA LEU A 67 -6.95 -1.00 -12.10
C LEU A 67 -5.87 -0.26 -12.87
N ARG A 68 -5.97 1.06 -12.95
CA ARG A 68 -5.00 1.92 -13.64
C ARG A 68 -4.02 2.48 -12.64
N LEU A 69 -2.72 2.29 -12.89
CA LEU A 69 -1.62 2.91 -12.18
C LEU A 69 -1.04 4.05 -13.02
N THR A 70 -0.90 5.22 -12.43
CA THR A 70 -0.35 6.43 -13.08
C THR A 70 0.54 7.21 -12.12
N ASN A 71 1.25 8.23 -12.61
CA ASN A 71 2.10 9.13 -11.82
C ASN A 71 3.11 8.41 -10.91
N ILE A 72 3.70 7.32 -11.42
CA ILE A 72 4.72 6.59 -10.68
C ILE A 72 5.97 7.46 -10.60
N SER A 73 6.40 7.75 -9.37
CA SER A 73 7.49 8.66 -9.05
C SER A 73 8.13 8.29 -7.71
N SER A 74 9.25 8.92 -7.38
CA SER A 74 9.97 8.65 -6.13
C SER A 74 10.39 9.94 -5.44
N SER A 75 10.66 9.85 -4.13
CA SER A 75 11.05 10.99 -3.28
C SER A 75 12.52 11.42 -3.41
N CYS A 76 13.37 10.60 -4.01
CA CYS A 76 14.80 10.83 -4.19
C CYS A 76 15.28 10.23 -5.51
N GLY A 77 16.26 10.85 -6.17
CA GLY A 77 16.92 10.27 -7.36
C GLY A 77 17.65 8.94 -7.09
N CYS A 78 17.88 8.62 -5.82
CA CYS A 78 18.50 7.39 -5.34
C CYS A 78 17.57 6.17 -5.27
N VAL A 79 16.26 6.34 -5.51
CA VAL A 79 15.30 5.24 -5.57
C VAL A 79 14.45 5.36 -6.84
N THR A 80 14.27 4.23 -7.51
CA THR A 80 13.37 4.09 -8.67
C THR A 80 12.36 2.98 -8.41
N ALA A 81 11.31 2.93 -9.24
CA ALA A 81 10.25 1.96 -9.19
C ALA A 81 10.03 1.34 -10.57
N LYS A 82 9.92 0.02 -10.64
CA LYS A 82 9.46 -0.71 -11.84
C LYS A 82 8.24 -1.56 -11.50
N ILE A 83 7.35 -1.72 -12.47
CA ILE A 83 6.14 -2.54 -12.34
C ILE A 83 6.34 -3.83 -13.11
N MET A 84 6.09 -4.96 -12.46
CA MET A 84 6.13 -6.29 -13.07
C MET A 84 4.75 -6.92 -12.95
N LYS A 85 4.25 -7.52 -14.02
CA LYS A 85 2.97 -8.25 -14.03
C LYS A 85 3.22 -9.76 -14.03
N ALA A 86 2.18 -10.53 -13.70
CA ALA A 86 2.28 -11.99 -13.62
C ALA A 86 2.60 -12.66 -14.97
N ASP A 87 2.31 -11.99 -16.09
CA ASP A 87 2.60 -12.43 -17.45
C ASP A 87 4.07 -12.23 -17.86
N GLY A 88 4.93 -11.73 -16.97
CA GLY A 88 6.33 -11.45 -17.25
C GLY A 88 6.58 -10.09 -17.91
N TRP A 89 5.55 -9.26 -18.10
CA TRP A 89 5.73 -7.90 -18.58
C TRP A 89 6.38 -7.02 -17.51
N GLU A 90 7.37 -6.23 -17.91
CA GLU A 90 8.06 -5.26 -17.07
C GLU A 90 7.97 -3.84 -17.64
N SER A 91 7.78 -2.86 -16.77
CA SER A 91 7.85 -1.45 -17.15
C SER A 91 9.29 -0.93 -17.17
N ALA A 92 9.49 0.26 -17.77
CA ALA A 92 10.69 1.04 -17.51
C ALA A 92 10.82 1.39 -16.01
N GLU A 93 12.02 1.77 -15.57
CA GLU A 93 12.24 2.34 -14.25
C GLU A 93 11.73 3.79 -14.19
N PHE A 94 10.94 4.10 -13.17
CA PHE A 94 10.41 5.43 -12.90
C PHE A 94 11.02 6.01 -11.63
N GLY A 95 11.33 7.30 -11.64
CA GLY A 95 11.92 7.97 -10.48
C GLY A 95 11.64 9.47 -10.45
N MET A 96 12.37 10.19 -9.60
CA MET A 96 12.17 11.63 -9.36
C MET A 96 12.22 12.49 -10.64
N HIS A 97 13.09 12.17 -11.59
CA HIS A 97 13.26 12.92 -12.86
C HIS A 97 12.61 12.26 -14.09
N ALA A 98 12.15 11.02 -13.97
CA ALA A 98 11.59 10.24 -15.07
C ALA A 98 10.33 9.51 -14.58
N GLN A 99 9.22 10.23 -14.57
CA GLN A 99 7.94 9.69 -14.10
C GLN A 99 7.23 8.89 -15.20
N SER A 100 6.29 8.02 -14.81
CA SER A 100 5.48 7.28 -15.78
C SER A 100 4.67 8.23 -16.67
N ARG A 101 4.88 8.16 -17.99
CA ARG A 101 4.06 8.91 -18.97
C ARG A 101 2.81 8.15 -19.40
N SER A 102 2.87 6.83 -19.36
CA SER A 102 1.79 5.94 -19.76
C SER A 102 1.05 5.39 -18.55
N THR A 103 -0.21 5.05 -18.76
CA THR A 103 -1.00 4.32 -17.76
C THR A 103 -0.65 2.84 -17.83
N ILE A 104 -0.44 2.22 -16.67
CA ILE A 104 -0.26 0.76 -16.56
C ILE A 104 -1.57 0.18 -16.05
N GLU A 105 -2.12 -0.79 -16.77
CA GLU A 105 -3.36 -1.46 -16.38
C GLU A 105 -3.07 -2.82 -15.76
N ILE A 106 -3.76 -3.12 -14.65
CA ILE A 106 -3.78 -4.41 -13.98
C ILE A 106 -5.20 -4.94 -14.09
N LEU A 107 -5.38 -6.04 -14.82
CA LEU A 107 -6.69 -6.63 -15.10
C LEU A 107 -7.34 -7.21 -13.84
N PRO A 108 -8.66 -7.43 -13.84
CA PRO A 108 -9.35 -8.08 -12.71
C PRO A 108 -8.68 -9.41 -12.34
N ASN A 109 -8.44 -9.62 -11.05
CA ASN A 109 -7.73 -10.77 -10.46
C ASN A 109 -6.24 -10.91 -10.83
N GLU A 110 -5.69 -10.00 -11.63
CA GLU A 110 -4.25 -9.98 -11.93
C GLU A 110 -3.45 -9.42 -10.74
N THR A 111 -2.23 -9.91 -10.60
CA THR A 111 -1.25 -9.41 -9.63
C THR A 111 -0.16 -8.63 -10.33
N ALA A 112 0.30 -7.58 -9.66
CA ALA A 112 1.49 -6.83 -10.07
C ALA A 112 2.43 -6.64 -8.88
N THR A 113 3.70 -6.39 -9.18
CA THR A 113 4.72 -6.09 -8.19
C THR A 113 5.27 -4.70 -8.48
N VAL A 114 5.27 -3.83 -7.48
CA VAL A 114 6.05 -2.60 -7.50
C VAL A 114 7.42 -2.93 -6.90
N ARG A 115 8.44 -2.99 -7.74
CA ARG A 115 9.81 -3.18 -7.28
C ARG A 115 10.48 -1.84 -7.08
N ALA A 116 10.79 -1.52 -5.83
CA ALA A 116 11.68 -0.43 -5.46
C ALA A 116 13.14 -0.84 -5.72
N VAL A 117 13.89 -0.03 -6.44
CA VAL A 117 15.34 -0.23 -6.65
C VAL A 117 16.06 0.92 -5.97
N TYR A 118 16.80 0.61 -4.91
CA TYR A 118 17.53 1.58 -4.10
C TYR A 118 19.03 1.55 -4.43
N ARG A 119 19.56 2.70 -4.84
CA ARG A 119 20.96 2.90 -5.24
C ARG A 119 21.55 4.07 -4.44
N PRO A 120 22.08 3.83 -3.23
CA PRO A 120 22.74 4.87 -2.43
C PRO A 120 23.90 5.54 -3.16
N SER A 121 24.60 4.84 -4.06
CA SER A 121 25.71 5.39 -4.85
C SER A 121 25.34 6.63 -5.67
N VAL A 122 24.07 6.77 -6.07
CA VAL A 122 23.56 7.94 -6.81
C VAL A 122 23.53 9.19 -5.94
N MET A 123 23.16 9.05 -4.66
CA MET A 123 23.15 10.13 -3.68
C MET A 123 23.53 9.56 -2.30
N PRO A 124 24.84 9.51 -1.99
CA PRO A 124 25.32 8.87 -0.77
C PRO A 124 24.88 9.64 0.47
N VAL A 125 23.90 9.09 1.19
CA VAL A 125 23.46 9.57 2.50
C VAL A 125 23.69 8.46 3.50
N ARG A 126 24.56 8.72 4.49
CA ARG A 126 24.95 7.74 5.52
C ARG A 126 23.99 7.81 6.70
N GLY A 127 23.91 6.71 7.44
CA GLY A 127 23.02 6.60 8.59
C GLY A 127 21.63 6.08 8.24
N PRO A 128 20.64 6.28 9.13
CA PRO A 128 19.27 5.84 8.88
C PRO A 128 18.63 6.69 7.79
N VAL A 129 18.07 6.02 6.78
CA VAL A 129 17.37 6.66 5.67
C VAL A 129 15.99 6.03 5.48
N GLU A 130 15.03 6.86 5.08
CA GLU A 130 13.72 6.43 4.59
C GLU A 130 13.50 7.04 3.21
N ARG A 131 13.06 6.23 2.24
CA ARG A 131 12.75 6.66 0.87
C ARG A 131 11.37 6.18 0.48
N GLU A 132 10.75 6.92 -0.44
CA GLU A 132 9.35 6.71 -0.78
C GLU A 132 9.17 6.61 -2.30
N ILE A 133 8.21 5.78 -2.70
CA ILE A 133 7.68 5.67 -4.06
C ILE A 133 6.20 6.02 -4.00
N TYR A 134 5.77 6.89 -4.90
CA TYR A 134 4.39 7.32 -5.02
C TYR A 134 3.80 6.80 -6.31
N LEU A 135 2.53 6.41 -6.27
CA LEU A 135 1.74 6.17 -7.47
C LEU A 135 0.28 6.53 -7.25
N SER A 136 -0.41 6.90 -8.32
CA SER A 136 -1.85 7.15 -8.34
C SER A 136 -2.59 5.91 -8.84
N THR A 137 -3.79 5.67 -8.31
CA THR A 137 -4.63 4.55 -8.75
C THR A 137 -6.04 4.99 -9.13
N SER A 138 -6.71 4.19 -9.94
CA SER A 138 -8.15 4.34 -10.22
C SER A 138 -9.07 3.79 -9.11
N ASP A 139 -8.52 3.20 -8.04
CA ASP A 139 -9.31 2.75 -6.89
C ASP A 139 -9.92 3.98 -6.17
N PRO A 140 -11.26 4.08 -6.05
CA PRO A 140 -11.92 5.18 -5.34
C PRO A 140 -11.56 5.26 -3.85
N GLY A 141 -11.26 4.12 -3.21
CA GLY A 141 -10.87 4.02 -1.81
C GLY A 141 -9.38 4.31 -1.58
N GLN A 142 -8.53 4.13 -2.61
CA GLN A 142 -7.08 4.32 -2.50
C GLN A 142 -6.48 5.04 -3.71
N LYS A 143 -6.82 6.32 -3.89
CA LYS A 143 -6.38 7.12 -5.05
C LYS A 143 -4.86 7.34 -5.14
N ARG A 144 -4.14 7.26 -4.01
CA ARG A 144 -2.68 7.44 -3.95
C ARG A 144 -2.10 6.38 -3.04
N LEU A 145 -1.07 5.70 -3.52
CA LEU A 145 -0.26 4.77 -2.74
C LEU A 145 1.09 5.39 -2.44
N THR A 146 1.66 5.00 -1.31
CA THR A 146 3.01 5.36 -0.90
C THR A 146 3.69 4.13 -0.36
N PHE A 147 4.77 3.73 -1.00
CA PHE A 147 5.63 2.63 -0.57
C PHE A 147 6.91 3.20 0.02
N LYS A 148 7.26 2.74 1.22
CA LYS A 148 8.41 3.20 1.98
C LYS A 148 9.45 2.10 2.05
N ILE A 149 10.71 2.47 1.86
CA ILE A 149 11.85 1.63 2.19
C ILE A 149 12.67 2.31 3.29
N LYS A 150 13.15 1.53 4.24
CA LYS A 150 14.09 1.98 5.27
C LYS A 150 15.42 1.25 5.12
N ALA A 151 16.51 1.92 5.45
CA ALA A 151 17.83 1.31 5.46
C ALA A 151 18.75 2.03 6.46
N GLN A 152 19.75 1.30 6.95
CA GLN A 152 20.93 1.85 7.61
C GLN A 152 22.09 1.84 6.61
N VAL A 153 22.45 3.00 6.08
CA VAL A 153 23.49 3.12 5.05
C VAL A 153 24.86 3.34 5.69
N TYR A 154 25.84 2.57 5.23
CA TYR A 154 27.24 2.63 5.68
C TYR A 154 28.18 2.42 4.49
N ASP A 155 29.48 2.64 4.67
CA ASP A 155 30.48 2.46 3.62
C ASP A 155 30.82 0.96 3.35
#